data_AF-U6DK96-F1
#
_entry.id   AF-U6DK96-F1
#
_cell.length_a   1.000
_cell.length_b   1.000
_cell.length_c   1.000
_cell.angle_alpha   90.00
_cell.angle_beta   90.00
_cell.angle_gamma   90.00
#
_symmetry.space_group_name_H-M   'P 1'
#
loop_
_entity.id
_entity.type
_entity.pdbx_description
1 polymer ?
#
loop_
_entity_poly.entity_id
_entity_poly.type
_entity_poly.pdbx_seq_one_letter_code
_entity_poly.pdbx_strand_id
1 'polypeptide(L)'
;RNLLALIHRMIEFVVREGPMFEAMIMNREINNPMFRFLFENQTPAHVYYRWKLYSILQGDSPTKWRTEDFRMFKNGSFWRPPPLNPYLHGMSEEQETEAFVEEPSKKGALKEEQRDKLEEILRGLTPRKNDIGDAMVFCLNNAEAAEEIVDCITESLSILKTPLPKKIARLYLVSDVLYNSSAKVANASYYRKFFETKLCQIFSDLNATYRTIQGHLQSENFKQRVMTCFRAWEDWAIYPEPFLIKLQNIFLGLVNIIEEKETEDVPDDLDGAPIEEELDGAPLEDVDGIPIDATPIDDLDGVPIKSLDDDLDGVPLDATEDSKKNEPIFKVAPSKWEAVDESELEAQAVTTSKWELFDQHEESEEEE
;
A
#
# COMPACT_ATOMS: atom_id res chain seq x y z
N ARG A 1 27.34 39.56 -11.16
CA ARG A 1 26.44 39.27 -10.01
C ARG A 1 25.62 40.50 -9.56
N ASN A 2 26.17 41.72 -9.53
CA ASN A 2 25.45 42.90 -9.02
C ASN A 2 24.24 43.39 -9.85
N LEU A 3 24.31 43.36 -11.20
CA LEU A 3 23.21 43.87 -12.05
C LEU A 3 21.93 43.04 -11.94
N LEU A 4 22.03 41.71 -11.93
CA LEU A 4 20.87 40.82 -11.83
C LEU A 4 20.15 41.00 -10.48
N ALA A 5 20.90 41.09 -9.39
CA ALA A 5 20.35 41.37 -8.06
C ALA A 5 19.66 42.74 -8.00
N LEU A 6 20.22 43.76 -8.67
CA LEU A 6 19.59 45.06 -8.80
C LEU A 6 18.27 45.00 -9.57
N ILE A 7 18.23 44.26 -10.67
CA ILE A 7 17.01 44.03 -11.47
C ILE A 7 15.95 43.32 -10.62
N HIS A 8 16.30 42.27 -9.89
CA HIS A 8 15.36 41.54 -9.02
C HIS A 8 14.79 42.43 -7.92
N ARG A 9 15.65 43.21 -7.26
CA ARG A 9 15.22 44.17 -6.24
C ARG A 9 14.32 45.26 -6.81
N MET A 10 14.61 45.73 -8.02
CA MET A 10 13.75 46.68 -8.73
C MET A 10 12.36 46.07 -9.01
N ILE A 11 12.30 44.82 -9.47
CA ILE A 11 11.05 44.12 -9.72
C ILE A 11 10.23 43.96 -8.43
N GLU A 12 10.86 43.54 -7.34
CA GLU A 12 10.21 43.40 -6.02
C GLU A 12 9.50 44.69 -5.60
N PHE A 13 10.19 45.84 -5.70
CA PHE A 13 9.59 47.13 -5.35
C PHE A 13 8.54 47.58 -6.34
N VAL A 14 8.70 47.35 -7.64
CA VAL A 14 7.67 47.73 -8.64
C VAL A 14 6.40 46.90 -8.47
N VAL A 15 6.51 45.61 -8.13
CA VAL A 15 5.36 44.76 -7.84
C VAL A 15 4.64 45.24 -6.57
N ARG A 16 5.38 45.66 -5.55
CA ARG A 16 4.82 46.10 -4.25
C ARG A 16 4.24 47.52 -4.29
N GLU A 17 4.93 48.46 -4.91
CA GLU A 17 4.62 49.90 -4.88
C GLU A 17 3.93 50.39 -6.17
N GLY A 18 3.92 49.56 -7.22
CA GLY A 18 3.31 49.87 -8.51
C GLY A 18 4.19 50.68 -9.47
N PRO A 19 3.66 51.01 -10.67
CA PRO A 19 4.44 51.61 -11.77
C PRO A 19 4.94 53.04 -11.48
N MET A 20 4.34 53.75 -10.53
CA MET A 20 4.84 55.07 -10.11
C MET A 20 6.24 54.99 -9.50
N PHE A 21 6.55 53.87 -8.82
CA PHE A 21 7.88 53.62 -8.28
C PHE A 21 8.92 53.46 -9.41
N GLU A 22 8.58 52.74 -10.48
CA GLU A 22 9.44 52.58 -11.65
C GLU A 22 9.81 53.95 -12.25
N ALA A 23 8.80 54.79 -12.50
CA ALA A 23 9.00 56.13 -13.04
C ALA A 23 9.86 57.02 -12.12
N MET A 24 9.68 56.92 -10.80
CA MET A 24 10.48 57.66 -9.82
C MET A 24 11.96 57.28 -9.89
N ILE A 25 12.27 55.98 -9.94
CA ILE A 25 13.64 55.48 -10.05
C ILE A 25 14.25 55.86 -11.42
N MET A 26 13.49 55.78 -12.51
CA MET A 26 13.96 56.24 -13.83
C MET A 26 14.37 57.71 -13.82
N ASN A 27 13.58 58.60 -13.22
CA ASN A 27 13.96 60.02 -13.16
C ASN A 27 15.18 60.26 -12.25
N ARG A 28 15.27 59.54 -11.13
CA ARG A 28 16.35 59.70 -10.15
C ARG A 28 17.69 59.17 -10.65
N GLU A 29 17.69 58.05 -11.36
CA GLU A 29 18.89 57.29 -11.74
C GLU A 29 19.24 57.42 -13.22
N ILE A 30 18.74 58.46 -13.91
CA ILE A 30 18.91 58.67 -15.37
C ILE A 30 20.37 58.68 -15.82
N ASN A 31 21.28 59.20 -14.99
CA ASN A 31 22.71 59.27 -15.30
C ASN A 31 23.51 58.09 -14.73
N ASN A 32 22.86 57.12 -14.08
CA ASN A 32 23.51 55.99 -13.44
C ASN A 32 23.60 54.80 -14.42
N PRO A 33 24.82 54.37 -14.80
CA PRO A 33 24.98 53.24 -15.71
C PRO A 33 24.38 51.93 -15.20
N MET A 34 24.21 51.75 -13.88
CA MET A 34 23.62 50.54 -13.30
C MET A 34 22.12 50.40 -13.57
N PHE A 35 21.40 51.51 -13.76
CA PHE A 35 19.95 51.54 -14.05
C PHE A 35 19.65 51.67 -15.54
N ARG A 36 20.67 51.59 -16.39
CA ARG A 36 20.55 51.71 -17.85
C ARG A 36 19.53 50.75 -18.46
N PHE A 37 19.34 49.58 -17.84
CA PHE A 37 18.32 48.60 -18.23
C PHE A 37 16.87 49.12 -18.15
N LEU A 38 16.58 50.21 -17.43
CA LEU A 38 15.25 50.82 -17.43
C LEU A 38 14.96 51.63 -18.70
N PHE A 39 16.00 52.07 -19.42
CA PHE A 39 15.86 52.99 -20.56
C PHE A 39 16.16 52.32 -21.90
N GLU A 40 17.06 51.33 -21.93
CA GLU A 40 17.53 50.74 -23.18
C GLU A 40 16.74 49.49 -23.57
N ASN A 41 15.64 49.71 -24.30
CA ASN A 41 14.64 48.68 -24.62
C ASN A 41 15.16 47.48 -25.42
N GLN A 42 16.31 47.62 -26.10
CA GLN A 42 16.90 46.56 -26.93
C GLN A 42 17.95 45.72 -26.19
N THR A 43 18.29 46.09 -24.94
CA THR A 43 19.31 45.35 -24.19
C THR A 43 18.73 44.06 -23.62
N PRO A 44 19.52 42.97 -23.54
CA PRO A 44 19.10 41.74 -22.87
C PRO A 44 18.65 41.97 -21.42
N ALA A 45 19.24 42.95 -20.73
CA ALA A 45 18.87 43.30 -19.37
C ALA A 45 17.46 43.92 -19.27
N HIS A 46 17.09 44.80 -20.20
CA HIS A 46 15.73 45.36 -20.25
C HIS A 46 14.70 44.28 -20.62
N VAL A 47 15.01 43.48 -21.64
CA VAL A 47 14.17 42.36 -22.08
C VAL A 47 13.90 41.41 -20.92
N TYR A 48 14.95 41.02 -20.17
CA TYR A 48 14.82 40.20 -18.97
C TYR A 48 13.98 40.88 -17.88
N TYR A 49 14.22 42.15 -17.59
CA TYR A 49 13.46 42.92 -16.59
C TYR A 49 11.96 42.94 -16.90
N ARG A 50 11.59 43.30 -18.13
CA ARG A 50 10.17 43.40 -18.55
C ARG A 50 9.49 42.03 -18.52
N TRP A 51 10.18 41.00 -18.99
CA TRP A 51 9.67 39.64 -18.93
C TRP A 51 9.47 39.16 -17.50
N LYS A 52 10.48 39.31 -16.63
CA LYS A 52 10.40 38.79 -15.26
C LYS A 52 9.36 39.55 -14.41
N LEU A 53 9.23 40.86 -14.62
CA LEU A 53 8.16 41.66 -14.03
C LEU A 53 6.78 41.17 -14.48
N TYR A 54 6.60 40.95 -15.79
CA TYR A 54 5.34 40.42 -16.33
C TYR A 54 5.00 39.03 -15.81
N SER A 55 5.98 38.13 -15.76
CA SER A 55 5.84 36.77 -15.21
C SER A 55 5.33 36.80 -13.77
N ILE A 56 5.97 37.60 -12.89
CA ILE A 56 5.54 37.72 -11.48
C ILE A 56 4.15 38.35 -11.34
N LEU A 57 3.83 39.39 -12.13
CA LEU A 57 2.50 40.01 -12.13
C LEU A 57 1.38 39.06 -12.60
N GLN A 58 1.73 37.99 -13.31
CA GLN A 58 0.80 36.96 -13.77
C GLN A 58 0.70 35.77 -12.79
N GLY A 59 1.37 35.85 -11.63
CA GLY A 59 1.31 34.84 -10.58
C GLY A 59 2.44 33.81 -10.60
N ASP A 60 3.41 33.94 -11.51
CA ASP A 60 4.59 33.06 -11.51
C ASP A 60 5.50 33.36 -10.30
N SER A 61 6.25 32.35 -9.86
CA SER A 61 7.20 32.52 -8.75
C SER A 61 8.56 33.06 -9.24
N PRO A 62 9.41 33.57 -8.33
CA PRO A 62 10.75 34.03 -8.70
C PRO A 62 11.60 32.95 -9.36
N THR A 63 11.33 31.68 -9.04
CA THR A 63 12.08 30.53 -9.51
C THR A 63 11.34 29.78 -10.63
N LYS A 64 10.01 29.63 -10.59
CA LYS A 64 9.22 28.86 -11.56
C LYS A 64 8.30 29.78 -12.38
N TRP A 65 8.33 29.67 -13.71
CA TRP A 65 7.50 30.45 -14.63
C TRP A 65 6.99 29.59 -15.79
N ARG A 66 5.90 30.02 -16.43
CA ARG A 66 5.39 29.36 -17.64
C ARG A 66 6.37 29.44 -18.81
N THR A 67 6.52 28.35 -19.55
CA THR A 67 7.44 28.24 -20.70
C THR A 67 6.75 28.37 -22.05
N GLU A 68 5.41 28.39 -22.09
CA GLU A 68 4.64 28.58 -23.33
C GLU A 68 4.75 30.00 -23.89
N ASP A 69 4.71 30.10 -25.23
CA ASP A 69 4.72 31.37 -25.95
C ASP A 69 3.46 32.18 -25.61
N PHE A 70 3.62 33.43 -25.17
CA PHE A 70 2.50 34.30 -24.82
C PHE A 70 2.62 35.70 -25.41
N ARG A 71 1.54 36.49 -25.40
CA ARG A 71 1.58 37.92 -25.77
C ARG A 71 1.42 38.78 -24.52
N MET A 72 2.34 39.70 -24.29
CA MET A 72 2.25 40.65 -23.17
C MET A 72 1.12 41.67 -23.34
N PHE A 73 0.76 41.98 -24.58
CA PHE A 73 -0.26 42.97 -24.93
C PHE A 73 -1.14 42.42 -26.06
N LYS A 74 -2.41 42.86 -26.11
CA LYS A 74 -3.31 42.53 -27.21
C LYS A 74 -2.67 42.98 -28.54
N ASN A 75 -2.58 42.07 -29.51
CA ASN A 75 -1.93 42.25 -30.81
C ASN A 75 -0.40 42.50 -30.78
N GLY A 76 0.27 42.23 -29.65
CA GLY A 76 1.73 42.29 -29.56
C GLY A 76 2.44 41.05 -30.12
N SER A 77 3.76 41.12 -30.23
CA SER A 77 4.62 39.99 -30.61
C SER A 77 4.53 38.84 -29.58
N PHE A 78 4.73 37.62 -30.05
CA PHE A 78 4.90 36.47 -29.16
C PHE A 78 6.22 36.58 -28.40
N TRP A 79 6.13 36.38 -27.10
CA TRP A 79 7.24 36.32 -26.17
C TRP A 79 7.52 34.87 -25.84
N ARG A 80 8.79 34.47 -26.02
CA ARG A 80 9.30 33.16 -25.64
C ARG A 80 10.04 33.28 -24.31
N PRO A 81 9.53 32.70 -23.22
CA PRO A 81 10.23 32.70 -21.94
C PRO A 81 11.57 31.95 -22.05
N PRO A 82 12.59 32.35 -21.28
CA PRO A 82 13.80 31.54 -21.13
C PRO A 82 13.45 30.14 -20.63
N PRO A 83 14.10 29.08 -21.13
CA PRO A 83 13.92 27.74 -20.60
C PRO A 83 14.32 27.70 -19.13
N LEU A 84 13.59 26.92 -18.32
CA LEU A 84 13.98 26.67 -16.95
C LEU A 84 15.32 25.91 -16.94
N ASN A 85 16.24 26.32 -16.06
CA ASN A 85 17.52 25.65 -15.95
C ASN A 85 17.29 24.26 -15.30
N PRO A 86 17.60 23.15 -15.99
CA PRO A 86 17.34 21.79 -15.48
C PRO A 86 18.01 21.49 -14.13
N TYR A 87 19.10 22.21 -13.83
CA TYR A 87 19.84 22.05 -12.57
C TYR A 87 19.22 22.79 -11.37
N LEU A 88 18.35 23.77 -11.61
CA LEU A 88 17.65 24.52 -10.53
C LEU A 88 16.18 24.13 -10.42
N HIS A 89 15.60 23.68 -11.53
CA HIS A 89 14.24 23.19 -11.65
C HIS A 89 14.34 21.79 -12.20
N GLY A 90 14.30 20.81 -11.30
CA GLY A 90 14.36 19.40 -11.64
C GLY A 90 13.55 19.10 -12.90
N MET A 91 14.17 18.33 -13.78
CA MET A 91 13.68 18.03 -15.12
C MET A 91 12.18 17.68 -15.09
N SER A 92 11.38 18.45 -15.84
CA SER A 92 9.98 18.14 -16.11
C SER A 92 9.88 16.81 -16.85
N GLU A 93 8.98 15.95 -16.38
CA GLU A 93 8.80 14.50 -16.63
C GLU A 93 8.46 14.05 -18.06
N GLU A 94 8.69 14.83 -19.10
CA GLU A 94 8.18 14.46 -20.43
C GLU A 94 9.31 14.40 -21.46
N GLN A 95 9.66 13.16 -21.85
CA GLN A 95 10.57 12.72 -22.93
C GLN A 95 11.98 12.24 -22.51
N GLU A 96 11.99 11.03 -21.94
CA GLU A 96 12.89 9.88 -22.22
C GLU A 96 14.36 10.16 -22.61
N THR A 97 15.31 9.88 -21.70
CA THR A 97 16.32 8.78 -21.84
C THR A 97 17.30 8.77 -20.66
N GLU A 98 17.19 7.71 -19.85
CA GLU A 98 18.26 7.06 -19.06
C GLU A 98 19.24 7.94 -18.25
N ALA A 99 18.81 8.33 -17.04
CA ALA A 99 19.67 8.27 -15.85
C ALA A 99 18.78 8.27 -14.59
N PHE A 100 18.72 7.12 -13.90
CA PHE A 100 18.08 6.92 -12.61
C PHE A 100 18.37 8.07 -11.63
N VAL A 101 17.35 8.88 -11.33
CA VAL A 101 17.30 9.64 -10.07
C VAL A 101 16.18 8.99 -9.28
N GLU A 102 16.54 8.16 -8.29
CA GLU A 102 15.60 7.59 -7.31
C GLU A 102 14.69 8.73 -6.82
N GLU A 103 13.39 8.63 -7.12
CA GLU A 103 12.38 9.34 -6.33
C GLU A 103 12.64 9.01 -4.87
N PRO A 104 12.51 9.96 -3.92
CA PRO A 104 12.45 9.58 -2.53
C PRO A 104 11.21 8.71 -2.38
N SER A 105 11.39 7.38 -2.28
CA SER A 105 10.31 6.41 -2.04
C SER A 105 9.32 7.03 -1.07
N LYS A 106 8.05 7.12 -1.49
CA LYS A 106 6.97 7.50 -0.59
C LYS A 106 7.15 6.65 0.67
N LYS A 107 7.23 7.28 1.85
CA LYS A 107 7.38 6.53 3.10
C LYS A 107 6.28 5.47 3.16
N GLY A 108 6.68 4.21 3.24
CA GLY A 108 5.77 3.07 3.22
C GLY A 108 5.41 2.51 1.84
N ALA A 109 6.24 2.77 0.81
CA ALA A 109 6.17 2.11 -0.49
C ALA A 109 7.48 1.34 -0.76
N LEU A 110 7.39 0.26 -1.53
CA LEU A 110 8.53 -0.50 -2.00
C LEU A 110 9.36 0.33 -2.97
N LYS A 111 10.69 0.14 -2.96
CA LYS A 111 11.53 0.55 -4.07
C LYS A 111 11.20 -0.30 -5.30
N GLU A 112 11.43 0.24 -6.48
CA GLU A 112 11.24 -0.47 -7.76
C GLU A 112 11.95 -1.84 -7.77
N GLU A 113 13.22 -1.89 -7.33
CA GLU A 113 13.97 -3.16 -7.22
C GLU A 113 13.33 -4.17 -6.25
N GLN A 114 12.72 -3.69 -5.16
CA GLN A 114 12.06 -4.56 -4.19
C GLN A 114 10.72 -5.06 -4.72
N ARG A 115 9.98 -4.23 -5.45
CA ARG A 115 8.73 -4.59 -6.12
C ARG A 115 8.98 -5.65 -7.18
N ASP A 116 9.95 -5.44 -8.05
CA ASP A 116 10.32 -6.39 -9.10
C ASP A 116 10.75 -7.74 -8.49
N LYS A 117 11.52 -7.69 -7.40
CA LYS A 117 11.90 -8.89 -6.65
C LYS A 117 10.70 -9.59 -6.01
N LEU A 118 9.74 -8.86 -5.46
CA LEU A 118 8.51 -9.45 -4.92
C LEU A 118 7.72 -10.17 -6.02
N GLU A 119 7.57 -9.54 -7.18
CA GLU A 119 6.90 -10.17 -8.32
C GLU A 119 7.62 -11.44 -8.79
N GLU A 120 8.95 -11.42 -8.85
CA GLU A 120 9.74 -12.60 -9.21
C GLU A 120 9.52 -13.74 -8.20
N ILE A 121 9.58 -13.44 -6.90
CA ILE A 121 9.26 -14.39 -5.83
C ILE A 121 7.86 -14.97 -6.04
N LEU A 122 6.83 -14.13 -6.26
CA LEU A 122 5.45 -14.57 -6.45
C LEU A 122 5.25 -15.38 -7.75
N ARG A 123 6.01 -15.11 -8.81
CA ARG A 123 6.00 -15.88 -10.06
C ARG A 123 6.64 -17.26 -9.88
N GLY A 124 7.70 -17.34 -9.08
CA GLY A 124 8.46 -18.58 -8.79
C GLY A 124 7.94 -19.39 -7.61
N LEU A 125 7.05 -18.83 -6.79
CA LEU A 125 6.64 -19.43 -5.51
C LEU A 125 6.02 -20.82 -5.67
N THR A 126 6.52 -21.77 -4.89
CA THR A 126 5.97 -23.13 -4.80
C THR A 126 5.42 -23.38 -3.39
N PRO A 127 4.51 -24.34 -3.19
CA PRO A 127 3.92 -24.61 -1.87
C PRO A 127 4.90 -25.34 -0.92
N ARG A 128 6.22 -25.23 -1.16
CA ARG A 128 7.25 -25.82 -0.32
C ARG A 128 7.55 -24.91 0.87
N LYS A 129 7.71 -25.51 2.05
CA LYS A 129 7.98 -24.84 3.31
C LYS A 129 9.10 -23.78 3.24
N ASN A 130 10.21 -24.11 2.59
CA ASN A 130 11.36 -23.20 2.50
C ASN A 130 11.03 -21.99 1.61
N ASP A 131 10.47 -22.23 0.42
CA ASP A 131 10.06 -21.18 -0.51
C ASP A 131 9.05 -20.21 0.13
N ILE A 132 8.06 -20.74 0.87
CA ILE A 132 7.10 -19.90 1.61
C ILE A 132 7.79 -19.14 2.74
N GLY A 133 8.67 -19.80 3.49
CA GLY A 133 9.41 -19.18 4.59
C GLY A 133 10.29 -18.02 4.13
N ASP A 134 11.03 -18.19 3.04
CA ASP A 134 11.89 -17.18 2.45
C ASP A 134 11.08 -15.98 1.94
N ALA A 135 9.94 -16.23 1.28
CA ALA A 135 9.02 -15.20 0.83
C ALA A 135 8.39 -14.43 2.01
N MET A 136 8.03 -15.12 3.10
CA MET A 136 7.50 -14.50 4.32
C MET A 136 8.55 -13.60 4.99
N VAL A 137 9.80 -14.07 5.08
CA VAL A 137 10.92 -13.27 5.61
C VAL A 137 11.13 -12.01 4.77
N PHE A 138 11.04 -12.12 3.44
CA PHE A 138 11.06 -10.95 2.56
C PHE A 138 9.95 -9.95 2.91
N CYS A 139 8.71 -10.41 3.10
CA CYS A 139 7.61 -9.52 3.47
C CYS A 139 7.91 -8.79 4.79
N LEU A 140 8.27 -9.52 5.85
CA LEU A 140 8.51 -8.92 7.16
C LEU A 140 9.70 -7.95 7.19
N ASN A 141 10.75 -8.20 6.40
CA ASN A 141 11.88 -7.28 6.26
C ASN A 141 11.48 -5.95 5.62
N ASN A 142 10.42 -5.95 4.81
CA ASN A 142 9.90 -4.78 4.09
C ASN A 142 8.53 -4.35 4.64
N ALA A 143 8.23 -4.64 5.92
CA ALA A 143 6.94 -4.36 6.53
C ALA A 143 6.57 -2.86 6.59
N GLU A 144 7.52 -1.95 6.34
CA GLU A 144 7.20 -0.54 6.13
C GLU A 144 6.25 -0.33 4.94
N ALA A 145 6.36 -1.15 3.90
CA ALA A 145 5.52 -1.14 2.70
C ALA A 145 4.43 -2.22 2.73
N ALA A 146 3.92 -2.55 3.92
CA ALA A 146 2.96 -3.64 4.10
C ALA A 146 1.71 -3.52 3.22
N GLU A 147 1.19 -2.30 3.00
CA GLU A 147 0.01 -2.05 2.15
C GLU A 147 0.25 -2.49 0.70
N GLU A 148 1.34 -2.00 0.10
CA GLU A 148 1.72 -2.34 -1.27
C GLU A 148 2.03 -3.84 -1.42
N ILE A 149 2.72 -4.45 -0.45
CA ILE A 149 2.99 -5.89 -0.45
C ILE A 149 1.68 -6.70 -0.47
N VAL A 150 0.71 -6.28 0.35
CA VAL A 150 -0.62 -6.93 0.40
C VAL A 150 -1.36 -6.77 -0.92
N ASP A 151 -1.29 -5.60 -1.55
CA ASP A 151 -1.87 -5.36 -2.87
C ASP A 151 -1.23 -6.27 -3.94
N CYS A 152 0.10 -6.34 -4.02
CA CYS A 152 0.80 -7.22 -4.96
C CYS A 152 0.42 -8.70 -4.78
N ILE A 153 0.34 -9.18 -3.53
CA ILE A 153 -0.06 -10.57 -3.26
C ILE A 153 -1.52 -10.79 -3.69
N THR A 154 -2.42 -9.84 -3.39
CA THR A 154 -3.83 -9.89 -3.76
C THR A 154 -4.03 -9.94 -5.27
N GLU A 155 -3.38 -9.03 -6.00
CA GLU A 155 -3.41 -8.98 -7.47
C GLU A 155 -2.85 -10.26 -8.09
N SER A 156 -1.79 -10.82 -7.52
CA SER A 156 -1.25 -12.09 -7.99
C SER A 156 -2.26 -13.24 -7.83
N LEU A 157 -3.10 -13.23 -6.80
CA LEU A 157 -4.12 -14.25 -6.56
C LEU A 157 -5.34 -14.11 -7.49
N SER A 158 -5.67 -12.90 -7.96
CA SER A 158 -6.83 -12.62 -8.82
C SER A 158 -6.67 -13.14 -10.26
N ILE A 159 -5.43 -13.35 -10.71
CA ILE A 159 -5.15 -13.85 -12.07
C ILE A 159 -5.66 -15.29 -12.21
N LEU A 160 -6.78 -15.47 -12.93
CA LEU A 160 -7.46 -16.77 -13.09
C LEU A 160 -6.59 -17.83 -13.80
N LYS A 161 -5.74 -17.40 -14.75
CA LYS A 161 -4.81 -18.28 -15.48
C LYS A 161 -3.65 -18.81 -14.62
N THR A 162 -3.48 -18.33 -13.39
CA THR A 162 -2.40 -18.81 -12.51
C THR A 162 -2.64 -20.28 -12.13
N PRO A 163 -1.64 -21.18 -12.28
CA PRO A 163 -1.76 -22.58 -11.88
C PRO A 163 -2.17 -22.77 -10.42
N LEU A 164 -2.99 -23.80 -10.15
CA LEU A 164 -3.52 -24.09 -8.81
C LEU A 164 -2.44 -24.22 -7.73
N PRO A 165 -1.30 -24.91 -7.94
CA PRO A 165 -0.26 -25.02 -6.92
C PRO A 165 0.34 -23.66 -6.51
N LYS A 166 0.44 -22.71 -7.45
CA LYS A 166 0.93 -21.35 -7.18
C LYS A 166 -0.08 -20.52 -6.42
N LYS A 167 -1.38 -20.67 -6.70
CA LYS A 167 -2.44 -20.01 -5.92
C LYS A 167 -2.43 -20.49 -4.47
N ILE A 168 -2.28 -21.79 -4.25
CA ILE A 168 -2.10 -22.35 -2.90
C ILE A 168 -0.84 -21.81 -2.23
N ALA A 169 0.29 -21.78 -2.94
CA ALA A 169 1.54 -21.24 -2.41
C ALA A 169 1.40 -19.77 -1.96
N ARG A 170 0.75 -18.94 -2.77
CA ARG A 170 0.48 -17.53 -2.45
C ARG A 170 -0.47 -17.38 -1.24
N LEU A 171 -1.48 -18.24 -1.11
CA LEU A 171 -2.35 -18.27 0.08
C LEU A 171 -1.58 -18.70 1.34
N TYR A 172 -0.67 -19.67 1.22
CA TYR A 172 0.22 -20.08 2.32
C TYR A 172 1.16 -18.95 2.75
N LEU A 173 1.68 -18.17 1.80
CA LEU A 173 2.42 -16.95 2.09
C LEU A 173 1.57 -15.94 2.87
N VAL A 174 0.33 -15.66 2.43
CA VAL A 174 -0.61 -14.80 3.19
C VAL A 174 -0.74 -15.31 4.63
N SER A 175 -0.94 -16.62 4.80
CA SER A 175 -1.09 -17.22 6.12
C SER A 175 0.14 -17.11 7.00
N ASP A 176 1.35 -17.31 6.46
CA ASP A 176 2.59 -17.21 7.24
C ASP A 176 2.94 -15.76 7.61
N VAL A 177 2.64 -14.81 6.72
CA VAL A 177 2.76 -13.38 7.03
C VAL A 177 1.76 -12.98 8.12
N LEU A 178 0.52 -13.44 8.05
CA LEU A 178 -0.49 -13.21 9.09
C LEU A 178 -0.07 -13.81 10.44
N TYR A 179 0.43 -15.05 10.46
CA TYR A 179 0.92 -15.67 11.69
C TYR A 179 2.06 -14.87 12.34
N ASN A 180 2.97 -14.35 11.53
CA ASN A 180 4.11 -13.56 11.99
C ASN A 180 3.81 -12.05 12.10
N SER A 181 2.59 -11.60 11.85
CA SER A 181 2.21 -10.18 12.00
C SER A 181 2.38 -9.67 13.45
N SER A 182 2.36 -10.59 14.42
CA SER A 182 2.60 -10.30 15.85
C SER A 182 4.07 -10.49 16.27
N ALA A 183 4.99 -10.75 15.33
CA ALA A 183 6.41 -10.85 15.62
C ALA A 183 6.98 -9.49 16.07
N LYS A 184 8.15 -9.49 16.72
CA LYS A 184 8.85 -8.28 17.18
C LYS A 184 9.55 -7.56 16.02
N VAL A 185 8.78 -7.18 15.01
CA VAL A 185 9.22 -6.51 13.79
C VAL A 185 8.41 -5.23 13.67
N ALA A 186 9.09 -4.11 13.41
CA ALA A 186 8.40 -2.85 13.20
C ALA A 186 7.41 -2.98 12.03
N ASN A 187 6.21 -2.41 12.20
CA ASN A 187 5.15 -2.37 11.18
C ASN A 187 4.54 -3.74 10.77
N ALA A 188 5.04 -4.89 11.25
CA ALA A 188 4.50 -6.20 10.88
C ALA A 188 3.04 -6.39 11.30
N SER A 189 2.58 -5.72 12.36
CA SER A 189 1.18 -5.76 12.80
C SER A 189 0.22 -5.15 11.78
N TYR A 190 0.70 -4.27 10.89
CA TYR A 190 -0.13 -3.69 9.84
C TYR A 190 -0.58 -4.71 8.79
N TYR A 191 0.14 -5.82 8.61
CA TYR A 191 -0.31 -6.89 7.71
C TYR A 191 -1.71 -7.40 8.07
N ARG A 192 -2.02 -7.55 9.37
CA ARG A 192 -3.36 -7.96 9.82
C ARG A 192 -4.42 -6.97 9.34
N LYS A 193 -4.18 -5.67 9.55
CA LYS A 193 -5.10 -4.62 9.11
C LYS A 193 -5.30 -4.60 7.59
N PHE A 194 -4.22 -4.67 6.82
CA PHE A 194 -4.30 -4.56 5.36
C PHE A 194 -4.87 -5.82 4.71
N PHE A 195 -4.53 -7.01 5.20
CA PHE A 195 -5.17 -8.22 4.71
C PHE A 195 -6.67 -8.25 5.03
N GLU A 196 -7.10 -7.81 6.21
CA GLU A 196 -8.53 -7.75 6.56
C GLU A 196 -9.39 -7.06 5.49
N THR A 197 -8.89 -5.98 4.87
CA THR A 197 -9.61 -5.26 3.80
C THR A 197 -9.61 -5.99 2.45
N LYS A 198 -8.67 -6.90 2.21
CA LYS A 198 -8.50 -7.63 0.94
C LYS A 198 -8.99 -9.08 0.99
N LEU A 199 -9.15 -9.68 2.18
CA LEU A 199 -9.47 -11.09 2.34
C LEU A 199 -10.80 -11.47 1.67
N CYS A 200 -11.83 -10.62 1.73
CA CYS A 200 -13.09 -10.88 1.03
C CYS A 200 -12.88 -11.02 -0.49
N GLN A 201 -12.10 -10.12 -1.09
CA GLN A 201 -11.75 -10.18 -2.51
C GLN A 201 -10.92 -11.44 -2.82
N ILE A 202 -9.89 -11.73 -2.02
CA ILE A 202 -9.02 -12.91 -2.20
C ILE A 202 -9.87 -14.19 -2.24
N PHE A 203 -10.79 -14.38 -1.29
CA PHE A 203 -11.61 -15.60 -1.26
C PHE A 203 -12.67 -15.65 -2.35
N SER A 204 -13.14 -14.51 -2.84
CA SER A 204 -13.96 -14.44 -4.06
C SER A 204 -13.17 -14.93 -5.28
N ASP A 205 -11.93 -14.47 -5.45
CA ASP A 205 -11.07 -14.90 -6.57
C ASP A 205 -10.66 -16.38 -6.48
N LEU A 206 -10.48 -16.88 -5.26
CA LEU A 206 -10.26 -18.31 -5.01
C LEU A 206 -11.52 -19.13 -5.29
N ASN A 207 -12.72 -18.62 -4.99
CA ASN A 207 -13.98 -19.28 -5.39
C ASN A 207 -14.12 -19.32 -6.92
N ALA A 208 -13.85 -18.22 -7.61
CA ALA A 208 -13.86 -18.16 -9.06
C ALA A 208 -12.90 -19.21 -9.65
N THR A 209 -11.70 -19.32 -9.09
CA THR A 209 -10.74 -20.38 -9.45
C THR A 209 -11.32 -21.77 -9.17
N TYR A 210 -11.85 -22.02 -7.98
CA TYR A 210 -12.40 -23.31 -7.57
C TYR A 210 -13.50 -23.80 -8.52
N ARG A 211 -14.39 -22.91 -8.97
CA ARG A 211 -15.46 -23.22 -9.93
C ARG A 211 -14.96 -23.62 -11.32
N THR A 212 -13.74 -23.22 -11.71
CA THR A 212 -13.15 -23.58 -13.01
C THR A 212 -12.50 -24.96 -13.04
N ILE A 213 -12.28 -25.59 -11.88
CA ILE A 213 -11.59 -26.87 -11.78
C ILE A 213 -12.52 -28.00 -12.26
N GLN A 214 -12.19 -28.64 -13.39
CA GLN A 214 -13.00 -29.73 -13.94
C GLN A 214 -12.78 -31.07 -13.21
N GLY A 215 -11.59 -31.29 -12.63
CA GLY A 215 -11.25 -32.54 -11.96
C GLY A 215 -11.73 -32.61 -10.51
N HIS A 216 -12.59 -33.56 -10.17
CA HIS A 216 -13.13 -33.72 -8.80
C HIS A 216 -12.03 -33.89 -7.73
N LEU A 217 -11.03 -34.74 -8.00
CA LEU A 217 -9.93 -34.95 -7.05
C LEU A 217 -9.10 -33.66 -6.85
N GLN A 218 -8.87 -32.91 -7.92
CA GLN A 218 -8.12 -31.65 -7.89
C GLN A 218 -8.89 -30.56 -7.16
N SER A 219 -10.20 -30.45 -7.40
CA SER A 219 -11.05 -29.45 -6.75
C SER A 219 -11.17 -29.73 -5.25
N GLU A 220 -11.38 -30.98 -4.85
CA GLU A 220 -11.42 -31.36 -3.44
C GLU A 220 -10.07 -31.13 -2.75
N ASN A 221 -8.94 -31.47 -3.39
CA ASN A 221 -7.61 -31.14 -2.86
C ASN A 221 -7.39 -29.64 -2.68
N PHE A 222 -7.77 -28.84 -3.68
CA PHE A 222 -7.65 -27.38 -3.62
C PHE A 222 -8.48 -26.82 -2.45
N LYS A 223 -9.75 -27.25 -2.35
CA LYS A 223 -10.65 -26.89 -1.26
C LYS A 223 -10.06 -27.27 0.10
N GLN A 224 -9.57 -28.50 0.27
CA GLN A 224 -8.99 -28.94 1.53
C GLN A 224 -7.81 -28.06 1.96
N ARG A 225 -6.91 -27.71 1.02
CA ARG A 225 -5.77 -26.82 1.30
C ARG A 225 -6.21 -25.43 1.74
N VAL A 226 -7.23 -24.86 1.09
CA VAL A 226 -7.83 -23.57 1.50
C VAL A 226 -8.47 -23.68 2.89
N MET A 227 -9.22 -24.76 3.16
CA MET A 227 -9.85 -24.98 4.48
C MET A 227 -8.84 -25.17 5.60
N THR A 228 -7.66 -25.73 5.32
CA THR A 228 -6.56 -25.83 6.30
C THR A 228 -6.07 -24.45 6.73
N CYS A 229 -6.03 -23.45 5.84
CA CYS A 229 -5.71 -22.07 6.22
C CYS A 229 -6.75 -21.48 7.16
N PHE A 230 -8.04 -21.72 6.93
CA PHE A 230 -9.10 -21.26 7.84
C PHE A 230 -8.97 -21.86 9.24
N ARG A 231 -8.77 -23.17 9.34
CA ARG A 231 -8.55 -23.85 10.63
C ARG A 231 -7.35 -23.27 11.37
N ALA A 232 -6.25 -23.03 10.65
CA ALA A 232 -5.07 -22.41 11.21
C ALA A 232 -5.36 -21.00 11.74
N TRP A 233 -6.13 -20.18 11.02
CA TRP A 233 -6.46 -18.82 11.44
C TRP A 233 -7.41 -18.76 12.62
N GLU A 234 -8.31 -19.73 12.74
CA GLU A 234 -9.17 -19.95 13.89
C GLU A 234 -8.34 -20.36 15.11
N ASP A 235 -7.48 -21.37 14.97
CA ASP A 235 -6.58 -21.86 16.04
C ASP A 235 -5.65 -20.76 16.57
N TRP A 236 -5.17 -19.88 15.68
CA TRP A 236 -4.27 -18.78 16.05
C TRP A 236 -5.02 -17.51 16.48
N ALA A 237 -6.35 -17.52 16.42
CA ALA A 237 -7.22 -16.38 16.69
C ALA A 237 -6.79 -15.09 15.94
N ILE A 238 -6.40 -15.23 14.66
CA ILE A 238 -5.96 -14.07 13.84
C ILE A 238 -7.13 -13.13 13.55
N TYR A 239 -8.35 -13.62 13.42
CA TYR A 239 -9.53 -12.77 13.24
C TYR A 239 -10.71 -13.30 14.06
N PRO A 240 -11.72 -12.46 14.33
CA PRO A 240 -12.95 -12.91 14.98
C PRO A 240 -13.62 -14.05 14.18
N GLU A 241 -14.19 -15.03 14.88
CA GLU A 241 -14.87 -16.18 14.29
C GLU A 241 -15.96 -15.79 13.26
N PRO A 242 -16.84 -14.78 13.51
CA PRO A 242 -17.84 -14.38 12.52
C PRO A 242 -17.24 -13.93 11.18
N PHE A 243 -16.08 -13.26 11.23
CA PHE A 243 -15.38 -12.83 10.02
C PHE A 243 -14.80 -14.02 9.26
N LEU A 244 -14.18 -14.98 9.96
CA LEU A 244 -13.67 -16.20 9.34
C LEU A 244 -14.78 -17.03 8.69
N ILE A 245 -15.95 -17.13 9.34
CA ILE A 245 -17.15 -17.79 8.78
C ILE A 245 -17.61 -17.08 7.50
N LYS A 246 -17.66 -15.74 7.49
CA LYS A 246 -17.99 -14.96 6.29
C LYS A 246 -17.05 -15.29 5.13
N LEU A 247 -15.74 -15.32 5.38
CA LEU A 247 -14.75 -15.65 4.36
C LEU A 247 -14.90 -17.08 3.83
N GLN A 248 -15.19 -18.05 4.70
CA GLN A 248 -15.50 -19.44 4.29
C GLN A 248 -16.73 -19.49 3.38
N ASN A 249 -17.79 -18.77 3.74
CA ASN A 249 -19.01 -18.73 2.94
C ASN A 249 -18.78 -18.09 1.56
N ILE A 250 -17.98 -17.03 1.49
CA ILE A 250 -17.52 -16.44 0.21
C ILE A 250 -16.76 -17.48 -0.61
N PHE A 251 -15.77 -18.16 -0.02
CA PHE A 251 -14.98 -19.18 -0.72
C PHE A 251 -15.82 -20.35 -1.23
N LEU A 252 -16.82 -20.79 -0.46
CA LEU A 252 -17.74 -21.85 -0.86
C LEU A 252 -18.82 -21.35 -1.84
N GLY A 253 -18.90 -20.05 -2.09
CA GLY A 253 -19.88 -19.44 -2.98
C GLY A 253 -21.30 -19.43 -2.43
N LEU A 254 -21.43 -19.38 -1.10
CA LEU A 254 -22.69 -19.27 -0.36
C LEU A 254 -23.09 -17.80 -0.12
N VAL A 255 -22.18 -16.86 -0.35
CA VAL A 255 -22.39 -15.41 -0.22
C VAL A 255 -21.82 -14.71 -1.45
N ASN A 256 -22.61 -13.81 -2.05
CA ASN A 256 -22.18 -12.95 -3.15
C ASN A 256 -21.79 -11.58 -2.59
N ILE A 257 -20.51 -11.20 -2.73
CA ILE A 257 -19.99 -9.89 -2.28
C ILE A 257 -20.64 -8.71 -3.02
N ILE A 258 -21.18 -8.95 -4.22
CA ILE A 258 -21.84 -7.93 -5.05
C ILE A 258 -23.13 -7.41 -4.37
N GLU A 259 -23.85 -8.27 -3.64
CA GLU A 259 -25.13 -7.91 -3.03
C GLU A 259 -24.97 -7.07 -1.75
N GLU A 260 -23.89 -7.26 -0.98
CA GLU A 260 -23.67 -6.48 0.26
C GLU A 260 -23.30 -5.01 -0.03
N LYS A 261 -22.61 -4.73 -1.14
CA LYS A 261 -22.20 -3.36 -1.50
C LYS A 261 -23.38 -2.46 -1.89
N GLU A 262 -24.50 -3.04 -2.33
CA GLU A 262 -25.71 -2.28 -2.66
C GLU A 262 -26.54 -1.92 -1.41
N THR A 263 -26.29 -2.56 -0.26
CA THR A 263 -27.07 -2.33 0.97
C THR A 263 -26.50 -1.27 1.92
N GLU A 264 -25.26 -0.81 1.72
CA GLU A 264 -24.62 0.19 2.61
C GLU A 264 -24.89 1.66 2.21
N ASP A 265 -25.51 1.93 1.05
CA ASP A 265 -25.70 3.28 0.49
C ASP A 265 -27.13 3.87 0.69
N VAL A 266 -27.83 3.51 1.77
CA VAL A 266 -29.04 4.24 2.17
C VAL A 266 -28.67 5.20 3.31
N PRO A 267 -28.61 6.53 3.06
CA PRO A 267 -28.53 7.49 4.15
C PRO A 267 -29.78 7.37 5.01
N ASP A 268 -29.59 7.16 6.32
CA ASP A 268 -30.65 7.24 7.34
C ASP A 268 -31.18 8.69 7.42
N ASP A 269 -32.03 9.08 6.47
CA ASP A 269 -32.91 10.24 6.57
C ASP A 269 -34.36 9.75 6.69
N LEU A 270 -34.77 9.45 7.93
CA LEU A 270 -36.19 9.28 8.29
C LEU A 270 -36.48 10.09 9.55
N ASP A 271 -36.74 11.39 9.34
CA ASP A 271 -37.64 12.17 10.19
C ASP A 271 -39.04 11.53 10.13
N GLY A 272 -39.53 11.09 11.29
CA GLY A 272 -40.84 10.45 11.43
C GLY A 272 -41.27 10.35 12.88
N ALA A 273 -41.88 11.43 13.36
CA ALA A 273 -42.50 11.60 14.68
C ALA A 273 -43.42 10.42 15.14
N PRO A 274 -43.65 10.28 16.47
CA PRO A 274 -44.27 9.10 17.07
C PRO A 274 -45.80 9.11 16.94
N ILE A 275 -46.39 7.94 16.70
CA ILE A 275 -47.83 7.70 16.87
C ILE A 275 -48.01 6.70 18.01
N GLU A 276 -48.42 7.24 19.15
CA GLU A 276 -49.16 6.52 20.18
C GLU A 276 -50.57 6.22 19.65
N GLU A 277 -51.09 5.02 19.88
CA GLU A 277 -52.51 4.82 20.21
C GLU A 277 -52.74 3.43 20.83
N GLU A 278 -53.69 3.41 21.75
CA GLU A 278 -53.86 2.53 22.89
C GLU A 278 -54.81 1.33 22.62
N LEU A 279 -55.17 0.63 23.72
CA LEU A 279 -56.23 -0.40 23.93
C LEU A 279 -55.85 -1.87 23.63
N ASP A 280 -56.12 -2.88 24.47
CA ASP A 280 -56.97 -3.06 25.67
C ASP A 280 -56.57 -4.42 26.34
N GLY A 281 -56.14 -4.50 27.61
CA GLY A 281 -56.97 -4.87 28.80
C GLY A 281 -57.09 -6.39 29.05
N ALA A 282 -56.22 -7.04 29.85
CA ALA A 282 -56.31 -7.32 31.31
C ALA A 282 -56.65 -8.82 31.63
N PRO A 283 -56.46 -9.40 32.85
CA PRO A 283 -55.84 -8.87 34.08
C PRO A 283 -54.83 -9.80 34.81
N LEU A 284 -54.12 -9.12 35.72
CA LEU A 284 -53.31 -9.46 36.91
C LEU A 284 -53.63 -10.75 37.71
N GLU A 285 -52.57 -11.32 38.29
CA GLU A 285 -52.57 -11.78 39.68
C GLU A 285 -51.28 -11.32 40.38
N ASP A 286 -51.48 -10.76 41.57
CA ASP A 286 -50.53 -10.12 42.48
C ASP A 286 -49.57 -11.11 43.14
N VAL A 287 -48.48 -10.59 43.72
CA VAL A 287 -48.16 -10.72 45.18
C VAL A 287 -46.74 -10.19 45.48
N ASP A 288 -46.72 -9.10 46.26
CA ASP A 288 -45.80 -8.62 47.32
C ASP A 288 -44.33 -9.10 47.32
N GLY A 289 -43.32 -8.21 47.39
CA GLY A 289 -43.07 -7.26 48.50
C GLY A 289 -42.43 -8.02 49.68
N ILE A 290 -41.22 -7.73 50.15
CA ILE A 290 -40.79 -6.61 51.02
C ILE A 290 -39.23 -6.62 51.09
N PRO A 291 -38.54 -5.48 51.32
CA PRO A 291 -37.07 -5.30 51.32
C PRO A 291 -36.45 -5.39 52.74
N ILE A 292 -35.22 -4.86 52.95
CA ILE A 292 -34.47 -4.58 54.24
C ILE A 292 -33.23 -5.51 54.41
N ASP A 293 -32.01 -5.15 54.85
CA ASP A 293 -31.39 -3.93 55.40
C ASP A 293 -29.86 -3.92 55.15
N ALA A 294 -29.27 -2.78 55.51
CA ALA A 294 -27.86 -2.42 55.48
C ALA A 294 -27.00 -2.88 56.70
N THR A 295 -25.71 -3.13 56.42
CA THR A 295 -24.48 -2.86 57.25
C THR A 295 -24.11 -3.76 58.46
N PRO A 296 -22.88 -3.67 59.05
CA PRO A 296 -21.51 -3.83 58.52
C PRO A 296 -20.59 -4.73 59.44
N ILE A 297 -19.25 -4.72 59.24
CA ILE A 297 -18.13 -5.18 60.14
C ILE A 297 -17.66 -6.63 59.87
N ASP A 298 -16.37 -7.05 59.81
CA ASP A 298 -15.08 -6.57 60.32
C ASP A 298 -13.90 -7.08 59.46
N ASP A 299 -12.92 -6.20 59.23
CA ASP A 299 -11.46 -6.34 59.38
C ASP A 299 -10.79 -7.73 59.43
N LEU A 300 -9.86 -8.00 58.50
CA LEU A 300 -8.63 -8.71 58.84
C LEU A 300 -7.45 -8.33 57.92
N ASP A 301 -6.53 -7.57 58.50
CA ASP A 301 -5.24 -7.13 57.98
C ASP A 301 -4.17 -8.23 58.16
N GLY A 302 -3.13 -8.27 57.30
CA GLY A 302 -1.92 -9.04 57.58
C GLY A 302 -1.18 -9.73 56.42
N VAL A 303 -0.34 -8.96 55.71
CA VAL A 303 0.97 -9.37 55.13
C VAL A 303 1.99 -9.52 56.32
N PRO A 304 3.29 -9.99 56.25
CA PRO A 304 4.15 -10.26 55.08
C PRO A 304 5.33 -11.31 55.16
N ILE A 305 5.93 -11.53 53.97
CA ILE A 305 7.38 -11.70 53.61
C ILE A 305 8.21 -12.91 54.13
N LYS A 306 8.92 -13.58 53.19
CA LYS A 306 10.41 -13.77 53.08
C LYS A 306 10.72 -14.81 51.98
N SER A 307 11.31 -14.46 50.83
CA SER A 307 12.71 -14.08 50.51
C SER A 307 13.68 -15.26 50.45
N LEU A 308 14.64 -15.16 49.52
CA LEU A 308 15.92 -15.87 49.27
C LEU A 308 15.93 -16.38 47.82
N ASP A 309 16.56 -15.65 46.89
CA ASP A 309 18.01 -15.55 46.62
C ASP A 309 18.52 -16.81 45.89
N ASP A 310 19.04 -16.65 44.67
CA ASP A 310 20.46 -16.91 44.38
C ASP A 310 20.80 -16.80 42.88
N ASP A 311 21.97 -16.21 42.64
CA ASP A 311 22.66 -15.90 41.39
C ASP A 311 23.15 -17.15 40.63
N LEU A 312 23.47 -17.05 39.32
CA LEU A 312 24.63 -17.74 38.67
C LEU A 312 24.80 -17.46 37.15
N ASP A 313 25.71 -16.53 36.87
CA ASP A 313 26.88 -16.51 35.95
C ASP A 313 26.91 -17.18 34.53
N GLY A 314 27.29 -16.37 33.52
CA GLY A 314 28.56 -16.50 32.76
C GLY A 314 28.82 -17.59 31.69
N VAL A 315 29.16 -17.15 30.47
CA VAL A 315 29.41 -17.90 29.19
C VAL A 315 30.88 -18.43 29.05
N PRO A 316 31.26 -19.34 28.11
CA PRO A 316 31.66 -18.91 26.75
C PRO A 316 31.50 -19.91 25.56
N LEU A 317 31.43 -19.28 24.37
CA LEU A 317 31.75 -19.69 22.99
C LEU A 317 32.36 -21.07 22.70
N ASP A 318 31.82 -21.74 21.68
CA ASP A 318 32.63 -22.53 20.75
C ASP A 318 32.29 -22.18 19.29
N ALA A 319 33.34 -22.08 18.48
CA ALA A 319 33.36 -21.48 17.16
C ALA A 319 33.28 -22.56 16.08
N THR A 320 32.33 -22.43 15.16
CA THR A 320 32.46 -22.92 13.79
C THR A 320 31.93 -21.87 12.83
N GLU A 321 32.87 -21.15 12.22
CA GLU A 321 32.63 -20.33 11.04
C GLU A 321 32.23 -21.24 9.89
N ASP A 322 31.06 -21.02 9.28
CA ASP A 322 30.90 -20.90 7.84
C ASP A 322 29.43 -20.64 7.47
N SER A 323 29.22 -19.74 6.50
CA SER A 323 27.95 -19.43 5.79
C SER A 323 27.08 -18.28 6.34
N LYS A 324 27.61 -17.05 6.38
CA LYS A 324 26.77 -15.84 6.42
C LYS A 324 26.29 -15.44 5.02
N LYS A 325 25.08 -15.89 4.65
CA LYS A 325 24.15 -15.14 3.79
C LYS A 325 22.73 -15.37 4.30
N ASN A 326 22.05 -14.28 4.68
CA ASN A 326 20.65 -14.18 5.12
C ASN A 326 20.27 -14.82 6.47
N GLU A 327 20.84 -14.35 7.58
CA GLU A 327 20.11 -14.47 8.85
C GLU A 327 19.06 -13.36 8.99
N PRO A 328 17.83 -13.67 9.41
CA PRO A 328 16.82 -12.65 9.66
C PRO A 328 17.26 -11.76 10.82
N ILE A 329 17.07 -10.45 10.68
CA ILE A 329 17.44 -9.43 11.68
C ILE A 329 16.63 -9.60 13.00
N PHE A 330 15.62 -10.48 13.01
CA PHE A 330 14.68 -10.69 14.09
C PHE A 330 14.19 -12.16 14.14
N LYS A 331 13.77 -12.63 15.32
CA LYS A 331 13.25 -13.99 15.51
C LYS A 331 11.81 -14.10 14.95
N VAL A 332 11.64 -14.81 13.84
CA VAL A 332 10.33 -15.18 13.26
C VAL A 332 10.06 -16.66 13.42
N ALA A 333 8.78 -17.05 13.42
CA ALA A 333 8.43 -18.45 13.36
C ALA A 333 8.61 -18.99 11.93
N PRO A 334 9.15 -20.21 11.77
CA PRO A 334 9.31 -20.83 10.47
C PRO A 334 7.95 -21.12 9.82
N SER A 335 7.97 -21.29 8.50
CA SER A 335 6.77 -21.69 7.74
C SER A 335 6.17 -22.99 8.28
N LYS A 336 4.83 -23.05 8.32
CA LYS A 336 4.08 -24.20 8.85
C LYS A 336 3.54 -25.13 7.76
N TRP A 337 3.67 -24.76 6.49
CA TRP A 337 3.07 -25.51 5.38
C TRP A 337 4.00 -26.65 4.96
N GLU A 338 3.52 -27.88 5.13
CA GLU A 338 4.28 -29.10 4.84
C GLU A 338 4.64 -29.20 3.36
N ALA A 339 5.86 -29.65 3.08
CA ALA A 339 6.38 -29.84 1.73
C ALA A 339 5.52 -30.88 1.02
N VAL A 340 4.78 -30.44 0.00
CA VAL A 340 4.11 -31.34 -0.94
C VAL A 340 5.14 -32.35 -1.43
N ASP A 341 4.82 -33.64 -1.32
CA ASP A 341 5.69 -34.73 -1.74
C ASP A 341 6.15 -34.47 -3.19
N GLU A 342 7.45 -34.54 -3.44
CA GLU A 342 8.07 -34.22 -4.73
C GLU A 342 7.43 -35.04 -5.86
N SER A 343 6.99 -36.26 -5.55
CA SER A 343 6.27 -37.16 -6.45
C SER A 343 4.86 -36.67 -6.83
N GLU A 344 4.15 -35.99 -5.93
CA GLU A 344 2.82 -35.42 -6.20
C GLU A 344 2.91 -34.14 -7.06
N LEU A 345 3.94 -33.32 -6.81
CA LEU A 345 4.26 -32.15 -7.62
C LEU A 345 4.69 -32.54 -9.04
N GLU A 346 5.55 -33.56 -9.18
CA GLU A 346 5.94 -34.12 -10.47
C GLU A 346 4.75 -34.77 -11.19
N ALA A 347 3.92 -35.54 -10.48
CA ALA A 347 2.72 -36.14 -11.07
C ALA A 347 1.70 -35.09 -11.57
N GLN A 348 1.60 -33.94 -10.89
CA GLN A 348 0.77 -32.82 -11.36
C GLN A 348 1.42 -32.06 -12.54
N ALA A 349 2.74 -31.90 -12.54
CA ALA A 349 3.49 -31.22 -13.60
C ALA A 349 3.56 -32.04 -14.91
N VAL A 350 3.53 -33.37 -14.84
CA VAL A 350 3.61 -34.27 -16.02
C VAL A 350 2.33 -34.22 -16.89
N THR A 351 1.25 -33.58 -16.43
CA THR A 351 0.00 -33.53 -17.20
C THR A 351 -0.03 -32.45 -18.28
N THR A 352 0.84 -31.43 -18.26
CA THR A 352 0.83 -30.38 -19.30
C THR A 352 1.56 -30.82 -20.58
N SER A 353 2.66 -31.58 -20.45
CA SER A 353 3.47 -32.04 -21.59
C SER A 353 2.78 -33.12 -22.43
N LYS A 354 1.81 -33.84 -21.86
CA LYS A 354 1.11 -34.91 -22.59
C LYS A 354 0.07 -34.38 -23.58
N TRP A 355 -0.49 -33.18 -23.36
CA TRP A 355 -1.50 -32.61 -24.27
C TRP A 355 -0.88 -31.87 -25.46
N GLU A 356 0.30 -31.24 -25.30
CA GLU A 356 1.05 -30.66 -26.44
C GLU A 356 1.49 -31.71 -27.48
N LEU A 357 1.63 -32.98 -27.05
CA LEU A 357 1.95 -34.11 -27.94
C LEU A 357 0.74 -34.65 -28.70
N PHE A 358 -0.49 -34.39 -28.25
CA PHE A 358 -1.72 -34.76 -28.97
C PHE A 358 -2.18 -33.66 -29.93
N ASP A 359 -2.00 -32.38 -29.59
CA ASP A 359 -2.29 -31.26 -30.51
C ASP A 359 -1.38 -31.29 -31.76
N GLN A 360 -0.12 -31.72 -31.63
CA GLN A 360 0.78 -31.88 -32.78
C GLN A 360 0.41 -33.06 -33.69
N HIS A 361 -0.34 -34.04 -33.19
CA HIS A 361 -0.75 -35.19 -33.99
C HIS A 361 -2.01 -34.89 -34.82
N GLU A 362 -2.94 -34.07 -34.31
CA GLU A 362 -4.15 -33.67 -35.05
C GLU A 362 -3.84 -32.67 -36.19
N GLU A 363 -2.90 -31.73 -36.02
CA GLU A 363 -2.49 -30.83 -37.12
C GLU A 363 -1.76 -31.56 -38.27
N SER A 364 -1.17 -32.72 -38.01
CA SER A 364 -0.44 -33.49 -39.03
C SER A 364 -1.31 -34.43 -39.88
N GLU A 365 -2.54 -34.74 -39.44
CA GLU A 365 -3.47 -35.61 -40.17
C GLU A 365 -4.47 -34.83 -41.05
N GLU A 366 -4.54 -33.50 -40.94
CA GLU A 366 -5.39 -32.65 -41.79
C GLU A 366 -4.68 -32.11 -43.06
N GLU A 367 -3.38 -32.38 -43.25
CA GLU A 367 -2.59 -31.92 -44.42
C GLU A 367 -2.13 -33.01 -45.42
N GLU A 368 -2.66 -34.25 -45.39
CA GLU A 368 -2.44 -35.26 -46.46
C GLU A 368 -3.67 -35.62 -47.29
#